data_AF-A0A914NRY9-F1
#
_entry.id   AF-A0A914NRY9-F1
#
_cell.length_a   1.000
_cell.length_b   1.000
_cell.length_c   1.000
_cell.angle_alpha   90.00
_cell.angle_beta   90.00
_cell.angle_gamma   90.00
#
_symmetry.space_group_name_H-M   'P 1'
#
loop_
_entity.id
_entity.type
_entity.pdbx_description
1 polymer ?
#
loop_
_entity_poly.entity_id
_entity_poly.type
_entity_poly.pdbx_seq_one_letter_code
_entity_poly.pdbx_strand_id
1 'polypeptide(L)'
;MLLLGKRKETSIQVADVQRVKQLLLSLCPQIMLSTVSAALFHLSTLLSKEMAEIMFGLIQLDKQKAEEWLNFTCSQIPHDGGNSATPEQLLDFRTRVLSAVRSYDVILALRDLRKFYA
;
A
#
# COMPACT_ATOMS: atom_id res chain seq x y z
N MET A 1 39.90 -34.59 -12.59
CA MET A 1 38.57 -34.26 -12.03
C MET A 1 38.71 -32.94 -11.29
N LEU A 2 38.17 -31.84 -11.83
CA LEU A 2 37.85 -30.57 -11.14
C LEU A 2 37.29 -29.59 -12.18
N LEU A 3 35.97 -29.65 -12.40
CA LEU A 3 35.24 -28.61 -13.13
C LEU A 3 35.07 -27.42 -12.19
N LEU A 4 35.96 -26.43 -12.28
CA LEU A 4 35.73 -25.10 -11.72
C LEU A 4 34.55 -24.47 -12.46
N GLY A 5 33.36 -24.64 -11.89
CA GLY A 5 32.15 -23.94 -12.31
C GLY A 5 32.39 -22.43 -12.19
N LYS A 6 32.61 -21.77 -13.32
CA LYS A 6 32.59 -20.32 -13.41
C LYS A 6 31.23 -19.84 -12.90
N ARG A 7 31.17 -19.25 -11.71
CA ARG A 7 30.03 -18.39 -11.33
C ARG A 7 29.96 -17.30 -12.38
N LYS A 8 28.92 -17.30 -13.21
CA LYS A 8 28.55 -16.14 -14.02
C LYS A 8 28.18 -15.03 -13.04
N GLU A 9 29.05 -14.05 -12.86
CA GLU A 9 28.64 -12.75 -12.35
C GLU A 9 27.69 -12.14 -13.38
N THR A 10 26.39 -12.22 -13.09
CA THR A 10 25.35 -11.66 -13.96
C THR A 10 25.40 -10.15 -13.80
N SER A 11 25.92 -9.42 -14.79
CA SER A 11 25.81 -7.96 -14.83
C SER A 11 24.34 -7.59 -14.96
N ILE A 12 23.76 -6.97 -13.92
CA ILE A 12 22.39 -6.46 -13.97
C ILE A 12 22.34 -5.36 -15.02
N GLN A 13 21.57 -5.57 -16.10
CA GLN A 13 21.43 -4.56 -17.14
C GLN A 13 20.44 -3.48 -16.70
N VAL A 14 20.68 -2.23 -17.13
CA VAL A 14 19.77 -1.09 -16.86
C VAL A 14 18.34 -1.38 -17.33
N ALA A 15 18.18 -2.12 -18.43
CA ALA A 15 16.89 -2.55 -18.96
C ALA A 15 16.14 -3.48 -17.99
N ASP A 16 16.85 -4.35 -17.26
CA ASP A 16 16.25 -5.27 -16.29
C ASP A 16 15.75 -4.50 -15.06
N VAL A 17 16.53 -3.53 -14.57
CA VAL A 17 16.12 -2.65 -13.45
C VAL A 17 14.86 -1.88 -13.81
N GLN A 18 14.80 -1.32 -15.02
CA GLN A 18 13.63 -0.57 -15.47
C GLN A 18 12.39 -1.46 -15.61
N ARG A 19 12.55 -2.70 -16.10
CA ARG A 19 11.46 -3.66 -16.21
C ARG A 19 10.92 -4.07 -14.84
N VAL A 20 11.81 -4.33 -13.87
CA VAL A 20 11.42 -4.64 -12.49
C VAL A 20 10.67 -3.46 -11.86
N LYS A 21 11.14 -2.22 -12.08
CA LYS A 21 10.45 -1.02 -11.59
C LYS A 21 9.04 -0.90 -12.17
N GLN A 22 8.87 -1.14 -13.47
CA GLN A 22 7.56 -1.12 -14.12
C GLN A 22 6.63 -2.20 -13.59
N LEU A 23 7.15 -3.42 -13.41
CA LEU A 23 6.39 -4.53 -12.84
C LEU A 23 5.93 -4.19 -11.40
N LEU A 24 6.84 -3.71 -10.56
CA LEU A 24 6.51 -3.29 -9.19
C LEU A 24 5.39 -2.24 -9.20
N LEU A 25 5.54 -1.17 -10.00
CA LEU A 25 4.55 -0.10 -10.11
C LEU A 25 3.18 -0.60 -10.60
N SER A 26 3.14 -1.61 -11.48
CA SER A 26 1.88 -2.21 -11.94
C SER A 26 1.13 -2.99 -10.85
N LEU A 27 1.85 -3.46 -9.82
CA LEU A 27 1.28 -4.22 -8.70
C LEU A 27 0.88 -3.32 -7.53
N CYS A 28 1.44 -2.10 -7.43
CA CYS A 28 1.18 -1.16 -6.34
C CYS A 28 -0.32 -0.90 -6.04
N PRO A 29 -1.24 -0.77 -7.02
CA PRO A 29 -2.66 -0.63 -6.72
C PRO A 29 -3.22 -1.81 -5.89
N GLN A 30 -2.85 -3.04 -6.26
CA GLN A 30 -3.30 -4.24 -5.57
C GLN A 30 -2.61 -4.45 -4.23
N ILE A 31 -1.35 -4.04 -4.11
CA ILE A 31 -0.64 -4.04 -2.83
C ILE A 31 -1.34 -3.05 -1.88
N MET A 32 -1.62 -1.81 -2.32
CA MET A 32 -2.34 -0.81 -1.53
C MET A 32 -3.69 -1.34 -1.04
N LEU A 33 -4.50 -1.91 -1.94
CA LEU A 33 -5.78 -2.52 -1.59
C LEU A 33 -5.63 -3.65 -0.57
N SER A 34 -4.71 -4.58 -0.81
CA SER A 34 -4.49 -5.72 0.08
C SER A 34 -4.05 -5.28 1.47
N THR A 35 -3.18 -4.27 1.53
CA THR A 35 -2.66 -3.71 2.78
C THR A 35 -3.75 -2.99 3.58
N VAL A 36 -4.57 -2.16 2.93
CA VAL A 36 -5.71 -1.48 3.58
C VAL A 36 -6.74 -2.51 4.06
N SER A 37 -7.14 -3.44 3.17
CA SER A 37 -8.10 -4.49 3.49
C SER A 37 -7.64 -5.34 4.69
N ALA A 38 -6.37 -5.78 4.68
CA ALA A 38 -5.79 -6.52 5.79
C ALA A 38 -5.85 -5.72 7.10
N ALA A 39 -5.45 -4.44 7.08
CA ALA A 39 -5.45 -3.58 8.26
C ALA A 39 -6.85 -3.32 8.84
N LEU A 40 -7.88 -3.23 7.99
CA LEU A 40 -9.26 -2.99 8.40
C LEU A 40 -9.96 -4.25 8.90
N PHE A 41 -9.88 -5.34 8.14
CA PHE A 41 -10.80 -6.48 8.30
C PHE A 41 -10.16 -7.74 8.90
N HIS A 42 -8.85 -7.92 8.77
CA HIS A 42 -8.23 -9.22 9.02
C HIS A 42 -7.21 -9.22 10.16
N LEU A 43 -6.57 -8.08 10.42
CA LEU A 43 -5.40 -8.02 11.31
C LEU A 43 -5.73 -7.44 12.70
N SER A 44 -5.01 -7.92 13.70
CA SER A 44 -4.98 -7.29 15.03
C SER A 44 -4.36 -5.89 14.94
N THR A 45 -4.61 -5.06 15.94
CA THR A 45 -4.07 -3.69 16.01
C THR A 45 -2.54 -3.63 15.95
N LEU A 46 -1.85 -4.69 16.41
CA LEU A 46 -0.40 -4.79 16.30
C LEU A 46 0.01 -4.82 14.82
N LEU A 47 -0.55 -5.77 14.04
CA LEU A 47 -0.22 -6.00 12.63
C LEU A 47 -0.71 -4.90 11.69
N SER A 48 -1.66 -4.06 12.13
CA SER A 48 -2.07 -2.86 11.40
C SER A 48 -0.93 -1.83 11.28
N LYS A 49 0.06 -1.83 12.18
CA LYS A 49 1.21 -0.92 12.10
C LYS A 49 2.09 -1.24 10.91
N GLU A 50 2.41 -2.51 10.70
CA GLU A 50 3.23 -2.99 9.59
C GLU A 50 2.55 -2.68 8.25
N MET A 51 1.22 -2.81 8.19
CA MET A 51 0.46 -2.41 7.01
C MET A 51 0.58 -0.90 6.74
N ALA A 52 0.48 -0.06 7.77
CA ALA A 52 0.65 1.38 7.63
C ALA A 52 2.06 1.76 7.14
N GLU A 53 3.10 1.04 7.57
CA GLU A 53 4.48 1.25 7.10
C GLU A 53 4.63 0.90 5.62
N ILE A 54 4.00 -0.19 5.15
CA ILE A 54 3.95 -0.55 3.72
C ILE A 54 3.25 0.56 2.92
N MET A 55 2.07 1.00 3.36
CA MET A 55 1.33 2.10 2.70
C MET A 55 2.18 3.37 2.62
N PHE A 56 2.83 3.75 3.73
CA PHE A 56 3.71 4.91 3.76
C PHE A 56 4.86 4.77 2.76
N GLY A 57 5.49 3.59 2.69
CA GLY A 57 6.52 3.28 1.70
C GLY A 57 6.03 3.43 0.25
N LEU A 58 4.81 2.98 -0.06
CA LEU A 58 4.19 3.15 -1.38
C LEU A 58 3.96 4.63 -1.70
N ILE A 59 3.52 5.43 -0.73
CA ILE A 59 3.31 6.88 -0.91
C ILE A 59 4.64 7.59 -1.20
N GLN A 60 5.71 7.21 -0.51
CA GLN A 60 7.04 7.77 -0.75
C GLN A 60 7.64 7.30 -2.09
N LEU A 61 7.22 6.14 -2.60
CA LEU A 61 7.68 5.61 -3.89
C LEU A 61 7.23 6.50 -5.06
N ASP A 62 5.96 6.89 -5.08
CA ASP A 62 5.39 7.77 -6.10
C ASP A 62 4.12 8.45 -5.57
N LYS A 63 4.25 9.71 -5.14
CA LYS A 63 3.15 10.45 -4.52
C LYS A 63 1.99 10.73 -5.49
N GLN A 64 2.28 10.92 -6.78
CA GLN A 64 1.23 11.17 -7.78
C GLN A 64 0.40 9.90 -8.00
N LYS A 65 1.07 8.76 -8.17
CA LYS A 65 0.36 7.48 -8.35
C LYS A 65 -0.30 6.98 -7.08
N ALA A 66 0.21 7.34 -5.90
CA ALA A 66 -0.38 6.96 -4.63
C ALA A 66 -1.84 7.44 -4.50
N GLU A 67 -2.16 8.62 -5.05
CA GLU A 67 -3.54 9.11 -5.10
C GLU A 67 -4.43 8.19 -5.95
N GLU A 68 -3.97 7.79 -7.13
CA GLU A 68 -4.69 6.83 -7.98
C GLU A 68 -4.90 5.49 -7.28
N TRP A 69 -3.88 4.96 -6.60
CA TRP A 69 -3.94 3.68 -5.88
C TRP A 69 -4.91 3.74 -4.70
N LEU A 70 -4.94 4.86 -3.97
CA LEU A 70 -5.86 5.07 -2.86
C LEU A 70 -7.30 5.29 -3.34
N ASN A 71 -7.50 5.98 -4.47
CA ASN A 71 -8.80 6.13 -5.10
C ASN A 71 -9.36 4.77 -5.53
N PHE A 72 -8.54 3.96 -6.22
CA PHE A 72 -8.87 2.59 -6.53
C PHE A 72 -9.23 1.82 -5.25
N THR A 73 -8.37 1.83 -4.25
CA THR A 73 -8.61 1.11 -2.98
C THR A 73 -9.93 1.48 -2.31
N CYS A 74 -10.23 2.78 -2.18
CA CYS A 74 -11.46 3.26 -1.54
C CYS A 74 -12.72 2.88 -2.33
N SER A 75 -12.64 2.74 -3.66
CA SER A 75 -13.74 2.23 -4.48
C SER A 75 -13.97 0.72 -4.34
N GLN A 76 -12.98 -0.04 -3.87
CA GLN A 76 -13.06 -1.50 -3.78
C GLN A 76 -13.46 -1.98 -2.38
N ILE A 77 -13.14 -1.24 -1.33
CA ILE A 77 -13.57 -1.60 0.03
C ILE A 77 -15.07 -1.35 0.20
N PRO A 78 -15.77 -2.09 1.08
CA PRO A 78 -17.18 -1.85 1.36
C PRO A 78 -17.43 -0.38 1.73
N HIS A 79 -18.46 0.24 1.16
CA HIS A 79 -18.80 1.63 1.41
C HIS A 79 -20.30 1.86 1.17
N ASP A 80 -20.80 2.95 1.75
CA ASP A 80 -22.17 3.45 1.54
C ASP A 80 -23.30 2.47 1.94
N GLY A 81 -23.13 1.77 3.07
CA GLY A 81 -24.19 0.95 3.66
C GLY A 81 -23.82 0.28 5.00
N GLY A 82 -24.79 0.13 5.92
CA GLY A 82 -24.58 -0.57 7.20
C GLY A 82 -23.37 -0.06 8.02
N ASN A 83 -22.57 -0.98 8.55
CA ASN A 83 -21.27 -0.69 9.18
C ASN A 83 -20.19 -0.56 8.10
N SER A 84 -20.24 0.51 7.31
CA SER A 84 -19.16 0.89 6.40
C SER A 84 -18.95 2.39 6.37
N ALA A 85 -17.78 2.82 5.88
CA ALA A 85 -17.47 4.23 5.75
C ALA A 85 -18.31 4.89 4.64
N THR A 86 -18.70 6.13 4.90
CA THR A 86 -19.35 7.02 3.93
C THR A 86 -18.32 7.57 2.91
N PRO A 87 -18.77 8.07 1.75
CA PRO A 87 -17.88 8.71 0.77
C PRO A 87 -17.01 9.84 1.36
N GLU A 88 -17.57 10.62 2.29
CA GLU A 88 -16.89 11.73 2.96
C GLU A 88 -15.79 11.23 3.91
N GLN A 89 -16.06 10.16 4.67
CA GLN A 89 -15.06 9.53 5.54
C GLN A 89 -13.93 8.90 4.74
N LEU A 90 -14.22 8.33 3.57
CA LEU A 90 -13.20 7.82 2.64
C LEU A 90 -12.39 8.95 2.01
N LEU A 91 -13.00 10.09 1.72
CA LEU A 91 -12.27 11.28 1.28
C LEU A 91 -11.32 11.78 2.37
N ASP A 92 -11.79 11.96 3.61
CA ASP A 92 -10.94 12.36 4.74
C ASP A 92 -9.77 11.40 4.93
N PHE A 93 -10.04 10.10 4.91
CA PHE A 93 -9.01 9.07 5.01
C PHE A 93 -7.92 9.25 3.93
N ARG A 94 -8.32 9.38 2.65
CA ARG A 94 -7.35 9.59 1.55
C ARG A 94 -6.53 10.85 1.74
N THR A 95 -7.16 11.97 2.10
CA THR A 95 -6.48 13.25 2.31
C THR A 95 -5.46 13.15 3.45
N ARG A 96 -5.82 12.52 4.56
CA ARG A 96 -4.91 12.30 5.70
C ARG A 96 -3.73 11.40 5.34
N VAL A 97 -3.97 10.33 4.57
CA VAL A 97 -2.91 9.42 4.13
C VAL A 97 -1.96 10.09 3.13
N LEU A 98 -2.47 10.82 2.14
CA LEU A 98 -1.64 11.52 1.14
C LEU A 98 -0.84 12.70 1.70
N SER A 99 -1.31 13.29 2.80
CA SER A 99 -0.62 14.37 3.53
C SER A 99 0.30 13.85 4.65
N ALA A 100 0.35 12.54 4.88
CA ALA A 100 1.16 11.93 5.93
C ALA A 100 2.64 12.29 5.76
N VAL A 101 3.26 12.74 6.85
CA VAL A 101 4.70 13.03 6.92
C VAL A 101 5.44 11.86 7.56
N ARG A 102 4.74 11.06 8.37
CA ARG A 102 5.27 9.89 9.06
C ARG A 102 4.34 8.71 8.89
N SER A 103 4.86 7.49 8.94
CA SER A 103 4.05 6.27 8.94
C SER A 103 3.01 6.26 10.07
N TYR A 104 3.31 6.91 11.19
CA TYR A 104 2.37 7.07 12.31
C TYR A 104 1.08 7.79 11.92
N ASP A 105 1.14 8.77 11.01
CA ASP A 105 -0.06 9.50 10.56
C ASP A 105 -1.01 8.55 9.80
N VAL A 106 -0.44 7.61 9.04
CA VAL A 106 -1.18 6.56 8.33
C VAL A 106 -1.81 5.57 9.32
N ILE A 107 -1.11 5.20 10.39
CA ILE A 107 -1.66 4.35 11.47
C ILE A 107 -2.90 5.00 12.07
N LEU A 108 -2.83 6.29 12.38
CA LEU A 108 -3.97 7.02 12.95
C LEU A 108 -5.16 7.07 11.98
N ALA A 109 -4.90 7.33 10.69
CA ALA A 109 -5.94 7.34 9.66
C ALA A 109 -6.62 5.97 9.52
N LEU A 110 -5.84 4.87 9.47
CA LEU A 110 -6.38 3.50 9.42
C LEU A 110 -7.21 3.15 10.67
N ARG A 111 -6.71 3.52 11.85
CA ARG A 111 -7.41 3.26 13.11
C ARG A 111 -8.74 3.99 13.16
N ASP A 112 -8.79 5.22 12.68
CA ASP A 112 -10.02 6.00 12.64
C ASP A 112 -11.01 5.44 11.61
N LEU A 113 -10.52 5.06 10.42
CA LEU A 113 -11.35 4.44 9.40
C LEU A 113 -11.94 3.10 9.86
N ARG A 114 -11.15 2.27 10.56
CA ARG A 114 -11.58 0.96 11.07
C ARG A 114 -12.82 1.02 11.96
N LYS A 115 -13.06 2.15 12.65
CA LYS A 115 -14.23 2.33 13.52
C LYS A 115 -15.56 2.23 12.77
N PHE A 116 -15.56 2.47 11.46
CA PHE A 116 -16.76 2.37 10.64
C PHE A 116 -17.04 0.96 10.13
N TYR A 117 -16.11 0.03 10.35
CA TYR A 117 -16.17 -1.37 9.86
C TYR A 117 -16.19 -2.40 10.98
N ALA A 118 -16.17 -1.95 12.24
CA ALA A 118 -16.21 -2.78 13.44
C ALA A 118 -17.65 -3.07 13.89
#